data_AF-A0A3N5YL34-F1
#
_entry.id   AF-A0A3N5YL34-F1
#
_cell.length_a   1.000
_cell.length_b   1.000
_cell.length_c   1.000
_cell.angle_alpha   90.00
_cell.angle_beta   90.00
_cell.angle_gamma   90.00
#
_symmetry.space_group_name_H-M   'P 1'
#
loop_
_entity.id
_entity.type
_entity.pdbx_description
1 polymer ?
#
loop_
_entity_poly.entity_id
_entity_poly.type
_entity_poly.pdbx_seq_one_letter_code
_entity_poly.pdbx_strand_id
1 'polypeptide(L)'
;MSEPTRHGEPAAPANGEGLLAFLRARPRLRALVLGGAVVLLAAVAFGWWYYGGRESPDDAQVDGHIVAVSSRVGGTVMAVKVEDNQRVAVGTVLVEVDPRDYRIALQRAEADLADARAALTGAQAGVPITSTTTASQVSAAGAGVERAQAGSQASGREVEAARARLNLTQARLREARANAERLNRDRDRQDLRLFKERTYATAVALITAMGFGLYASLVLMPVLLQTLMRYPALQAGFVMAPRGLGSLVVMPFVGIAIEKTDPRRIIGLGFLVNAVTMYWLGMLNLNAGFWDFFWPQFIQGAGLGLLFVPLTTVAMDRIRPEAMGAATSLFNLLRNIGGSVGIATVQTLLARYRQTHGNVMVGHVDAYSPAPQILFNNLRSSFMAAGADVTTATQRAYAALYGMVQQQAAMLSFIDGFKLLAVVFLLLVPFVALMRKPQHHGRNR
;
A
#
# COMPACT_ATOMS: atom_id res chain seq x y z
N MET A 1 -21.76 -43.32 -16.05
CA MET A 1 -23.19 -43.11 -15.73
C MET A 1 -23.37 -43.49 -14.27
N SER A 2 -23.92 -42.67 -13.38
CA SER A 2 -24.70 -41.43 -13.52
C SER A 2 -24.35 -40.41 -12.42
N GLU A 3 -24.59 -39.11 -12.66
CA GLU A 3 -24.42 -38.05 -11.66
C GLU A 3 -25.43 -38.13 -10.50
N PRO A 4 -25.06 -37.60 -9.33
CA PRO A 4 -26.00 -37.03 -8.37
C PRO A 4 -25.80 -35.51 -8.20
N THR A 5 -26.67 -34.76 -8.87
CA THR A 5 -27.28 -33.48 -8.46
C THR A 5 -26.61 -32.64 -7.35
N ARG A 6 -26.16 -31.42 -7.71
CA ARG A 6 -25.92 -30.33 -6.74
C ARG A 6 -27.23 -29.89 -6.10
N HIS A 7 -27.38 -30.07 -4.78
CA HIS A 7 -28.34 -29.28 -4.00
C HIS A 7 -27.72 -27.94 -3.60
N GLY A 8 -28.50 -26.87 -3.70
CA GLY A 8 -28.01 -25.50 -3.51
C GLY A 8 -27.63 -25.18 -2.06
N GLU A 9 -26.59 -24.37 -1.90
CA GLU A 9 -26.25 -23.74 -0.63
C GLU A 9 -27.36 -22.77 -0.20
N PRO A 10 -27.82 -22.78 1.06
CA PRO A 10 -28.58 -21.66 1.59
C PRO A 10 -27.64 -20.45 1.72
N ALA A 11 -27.97 -19.36 1.03
CA ALA A 11 -27.18 -18.14 1.05
C ALA A 11 -26.99 -17.63 2.50
N ALA A 12 -25.74 -17.31 2.85
CA ALA A 12 -25.41 -16.81 4.18
C ALA A 12 -26.13 -15.46 4.45
N PRO A 13 -26.72 -15.27 5.65
CA PRO A 13 -27.39 -14.01 5.97
C PRO A 13 -26.38 -12.86 6.00
N ALA A 14 -26.73 -11.74 5.36
CA ALA A 14 -25.84 -10.59 5.24
C ALA A 14 -25.56 -9.96 6.63
N ASN A 15 -24.28 -9.85 6.99
CA ASN A 15 -23.79 -9.46 8.32
C ASN A 15 -24.14 -8.01 8.77
N GLY A 16 -25.00 -7.29 8.06
CA GLY A 16 -25.50 -5.96 8.44
C GLY A 16 -26.77 -5.97 9.32
N GLU A 17 -27.59 -7.02 9.23
CA GLU A 17 -28.93 -7.00 9.84
C GLU A 17 -28.93 -7.03 11.37
N GLY A 18 -28.00 -7.77 11.99
CA GLY A 18 -27.89 -7.87 13.45
C GLY A 18 -27.62 -6.53 14.14
N LEU A 19 -26.78 -5.68 13.54
CA LEU A 19 -26.48 -4.34 14.03
C LEU A 19 -27.71 -3.42 13.91
N LEU A 20 -28.41 -3.48 12.78
CA LEU A 20 -29.62 -2.69 12.52
C LEU A 20 -30.80 -3.11 13.43
N ALA A 21 -30.95 -4.41 13.71
CA ALA A 21 -31.94 -4.94 14.65
C ALA A 21 -31.64 -4.53 16.10
N PHE A 22 -30.38 -4.61 16.54
CA PHE A 22 -29.96 -4.14 17.87
C PHE A 22 -30.20 -2.64 18.07
N LEU A 23 -29.93 -1.82 17.04
CA LEU A 23 -30.19 -0.38 17.07
C LEU A 23 -31.70 -0.07 17.14
N ARG A 24 -32.57 -0.81 16.42
CA ARG A 24 -34.04 -0.64 16.49
C ARG A 24 -34.59 -0.80 17.92
N ALA A 25 -34.01 -1.67 18.74
CA ALA A 25 -34.50 -1.96 20.08
C ALA A 25 -34.24 -0.87 21.16
N ARG A 26 -33.42 0.16 20.87
CA ARG A 26 -33.05 1.21 21.85
C ARG A 26 -32.96 2.61 21.23
N PRO A 27 -34.08 3.36 21.13
CA PRO A 27 -34.15 4.60 20.33
C PRO A 27 -33.15 5.68 20.77
N ARG A 28 -32.91 5.85 22.07
CA ARG A 28 -31.94 6.85 22.59
C ARG A 28 -30.47 6.50 22.33
N LEU A 29 -30.12 5.22 22.24
CA LEU A 29 -28.75 4.79 21.91
C LEU A 29 -28.53 4.86 20.39
N ARG A 30 -29.56 4.50 19.61
CA ARG A 30 -29.59 4.68 18.16
C ARG A 30 -29.45 6.16 17.78
N ALA A 31 -30.17 7.06 18.44
CA ALA A 31 -30.05 8.50 18.25
C ALA A 31 -28.67 9.07 18.65
N LEU A 32 -27.90 8.35 19.48
CA LEU A 32 -26.57 8.74 19.91
C LEU A 32 -25.49 8.34 18.90
N VAL A 33 -25.51 7.07 18.46
CA VAL A 33 -24.57 6.54 17.47
C VAL A 33 -24.87 7.13 16.09
N LEU A 34 -26.14 7.19 15.68
CA LEU A 34 -26.51 7.96 14.48
C LEU A 34 -26.34 9.46 14.71
N GLY A 35 -26.55 10.02 15.90
CA GLY A 35 -26.35 11.45 16.13
C GLY A 35 -24.90 11.88 15.89
N GLY A 36 -23.94 11.19 16.51
CA GLY A 36 -22.51 11.43 16.29
C GLY A 36 -22.09 11.15 14.84
N ALA A 37 -22.54 10.03 14.26
CA ALA A 37 -22.23 9.70 12.87
C ALA A 37 -22.88 10.66 11.86
N VAL A 38 -24.10 11.14 12.10
CA VAL A 38 -24.80 12.12 11.23
C VAL A 38 -24.20 13.50 11.38
N VAL A 39 -23.72 13.93 12.55
CA VAL A 39 -22.98 15.20 12.66
C VAL A 39 -21.64 15.12 11.92
N LEU A 40 -20.90 14.01 12.04
CA LEU A 40 -19.67 13.76 11.27
C LEU A 40 -19.94 13.68 9.76
N LEU A 41 -20.93 12.89 9.34
CA LEU A 41 -21.30 12.74 7.93
C LEU A 41 -21.91 14.02 7.36
N ALA A 42 -22.65 14.81 8.14
CA ALA A 42 -23.16 16.11 7.69
C ALA A 42 -22.03 17.12 7.54
N ALA A 43 -21.05 17.16 8.45
CA ALA A 43 -19.87 18.01 8.29
C ALA A 43 -19.04 17.62 7.05
N VAL A 44 -18.82 16.32 6.82
CA VAL A 44 -18.11 15.81 5.65
C VAL A 44 -18.90 16.00 4.35
N ALA A 45 -20.20 15.73 4.35
CA ALA A 45 -21.07 15.89 3.18
C ALA A 45 -21.31 17.36 2.82
N PHE A 46 -21.43 18.25 3.82
CA PHE A 46 -21.48 19.69 3.60
C PHE A 46 -20.18 20.19 2.97
N GLY A 47 -19.03 19.76 3.48
CA GLY A 47 -17.72 20.07 2.88
C GLY A 47 -17.49 19.43 1.49
N TRP A 48 -18.15 18.30 1.20
CA TRP A 48 -18.09 17.66 -0.12
C TRP A 48 -18.98 18.37 -1.15
N TRP A 49 -20.24 18.66 -0.77
CA TRP A 49 -21.27 19.30 -1.60
C TRP A 49 -20.95 20.75 -1.92
N TYR A 50 -20.44 21.53 -0.96
CA TYR A 50 -20.12 22.95 -1.17
C TYR A 50 -18.93 23.17 -2.15
N TYR A 51 -18.08 22.16 -2.39
CA TYR A 51 -16.80 22.31 -3.12
C TYR A 51 -16.55 21.30 -4.26
N GLY A 52 -17.55 20.54 -4.72
CA GLY A 52 -17.36 19.49 -5.74
C GLY A 52 -17.57 19.95 -7.18
N GLY A 53 -16.52 20.25 -7.95
CA GLY A 53 -16.68 20.47 -9.40
C GLY A 53 -15.40 20.61 -10.26
N ARG A 54 -15.37 19.80 -11.34
CA ARG A 54 -14.56 19.86 -12.60
C ARG A 54 -13.23 19.08 -12.66
N GLU A 55 -13.02 18.45 -13.83
CA GLU A 55 -11.89 17.62 -14.29
C GLU A 55 -11.54 17.98 -15.76
N SER A 56 -10.37 17.56 -16.28
CA SER A 56 -9.97 17.67 -17.70
C SER A 56 -8.89 16.62 -18.09
N PRO A 57 -8.82 16.11 -19.34
CA PRO A 57 -7.85 15.06 -19.78
C PRO A 57 -6.82 15.51 -20.87
N ASP A 58 -5.74 14.72 -21.09
CA ASP A 58 -4.58 15.00 -22.00
C ASP A 58 -4.13 13.80 -22.90
N ASP A 59 -3.54 14.15 -24.06
CA ASP A 59 -2.47 13.53 -24.91
C ASP A 59 -2.51 12.12 -25.60
N ALA A 60 -1.84 12.05 -26.78
CA ALA A 60 -1.58 10.85 -27.61
C ALA A 60 -0.32 10.96 -28.53
N GLN A 61 0.33 9.83 -28.90
CA GLN A 61 1.50 9.71 -29.80
C GLN A 61 1.43 8.48 -30.76
N VAL A 62 2.35 8.37 -31.75
CA VAL A 62 2.30 7.46 -32.95
C VAL A 62 3.65 6.72 -33.20
N ASP A 63 3.65 5.59 -33.96
CA ASP A 63 4.73 4.56 -34.07
C ASP A 63 4.99 4.04 -35.55
N GLY A 64 6.08 3.26 -35.84
CA GLY A 64 6.41 2.67 -37.18
C GLY A 64 7.72 1.80 -37.32
N HIS A 65 7.89 0.97 -38.40
CA HIS A 65 8.98 -0.05 -38.61
C HIS A 65 9.35 -0.40 -40.11
N ILE A 66 10.55 -1.00 -40.45
CA ILE A 66 11.11 -1.30 -41.84
C ILE A 66 12.12 -2.54 -41.92
N VAL A 67 12.32 -3.29 -43.07
CA VAL A 67 13.26 -4.49 -43.30
C VAL A 67 13.75 -4.74 -44.81
N ALA A 68 14.86 -5.50 -45.15
CA ALA A 68 15.40 -5.85 -46.55
C ALA A 68 16.43 -7.09 -46.73
N VAL A 69 16.77 -7.67 -47.97
CA VAL A 69 17.58 -8.97 -48.29
C VAL A 69 18.30 -9.16 -49.74
N SER A 70 19.26 -10.13 -50.05
CA SER A 70 19.95 -10.53 -51.40
C SER A 70 20.69 -11.97 -51.64
N SER A 71 21.46 -12.35 -52.76
CA SER A 71 21.87 -13.78 -53.29
C SER A 71 23.29 -14.19 -54.02
N ARG A 72 23.54 -15.41 -54.71
CA ARG A 72 24.86 -16.22 -55.07
C ARG A 72 25.28 -16.72 -56.60
N VAL A 73 26.35 -17.58 -56.91
CA VAL A 73 27.35 -17.67 -58.15
C VAL A 73 27.76 -19.09 -58.89
N GLY A 74 28.69 -19.25 -59.96
CA GLY A 74 29.06 -20.46 -60.89
C GLY A 74 30.55 -20.78 -61.53
N GLY A 75 30.82 -21.59 -62.67
CA GLY A 75 32.17 -22.24 -63.19
C GLY A 75 32.56 -22.64 -64.74
N THR A 76 33.58 -23.53 -65.12
CA THR A 76 34.41 -23.60 -66.48
C THR A 76 34.88 -24.93 -67.27
N VAL A 77 35.46 -24.83 -68.53
CA VAL A 77 35.99 -25.84 -69.55
C VAL A 77 37.47 -25.61 -70.04
N MET A 78 38.19 -26.59 -70.67
CA MET A 78 39.63 -26.50 -71.08
C MET A 78 40.03 -25.92 -72.46
N ALA A 79 39.57 -26.42 -73.62
CA ALA A 79 39.97 -25.87 -74.93
C ALA A 79 38.96 -26.14 -76.07
N VAL A 80 38.64 -25.11 -76.86
CA VAL A 80 37.83 -25.17 -78.08
C VAL A 80 38.71 -24.74 -79.25
N LYS A 81 38.75 -25.52 -80.34
CA LYS A 81 39.78 -25.40 -81.40
C LYS A 81 39.26 -24.92 -82.77
N VAL A 82 38.14 -24.16 -82.80
CA VAL A 82 37.56 -23.60 -84.03
C VAL A 82 37.10 -22.16 -83.79
N GLU A 83 37.31 -21.29 -84.79
CA GLU A 83 36.92 -19.87 -84.75
C GLU A 83 35.56 -19.60 -85.42
N ASP A 84 34.94 -18.47 -85.09
CA ASP A 84 33.57 -18.16 -85.51
C ASP A 84 33.43 -17.95 -87.03
N ASN A 85 32.34 -18.44 -87.61
CA ASN A 85 32.07 -18.53 -89.05
C ASN A 85 33.12 -19.27 -89.92
N GLN A 86 34.09 -19.97 -89.34
CA GLN A 86 35.02 -20.81 -90.09
C GLN A 86 34.30 -22.05 -90.66
N ARG A 87 34.14 -22.14 -91.99
CA ARG A 87 33.59 -23.36 -92.62
C ARG A 87 34.60 -24.51 -92.53
N VAL A 88 34.32 -25.46 -91.64
CA VAL A 88 35.10 -26.69 -91.42
C VAL A 88 34.52 -27.88 -92.17
N ALA A 89 35.38 -28.84 -92.52
CA ALA A 89 34.98 -30.10 -93.13
C ALA A 89 34.70 -31.18 -92.07
N VAL A 90 33.87 -32.18 -92.42
CA VAL A 90 33.57 -33.31 -91.54
C VAL A 90 34.84 -34.07 -91.19
N GLY A 91 35.07 -34.31 -89.89
CA GLY A 91 36.26 -34.98 -89.36
C GLY A 91 37.24 -34.07 -88.60
N THR A 92 37.04 -32.75 -88.60
CA THR A 92 37.84 -31.82 -87.79
C THR A 92 37.42 -31.87 -86.30
N VAL A 93 38.38 -32.04 -85.39
CA VAL A 93 38.15 -32.11 -83.93
C VAL A 93 37.87 -30.71 -83.37
N LEU A 94 36.80 -30.59 -82.57
CA LEU A 94 36.29 -29.31 -82.08
C LEU A 94 36.71 -28.99 -80.63
N VAL A 95 36.73 -30.00 -79.75
CA VAL A 95 36.99 -29.88 -78.30
C VAL A 95 37.77 -31.11 -77.83
N GLU A 96 38.64 -30.94 -76.84
CA GLU A 96 39.47 -32.00 -76.25
C GLU A 96 39.36 -31.99 -74.72
N VAL A 97 39.30 -33.17 -74.09
CA VAL A 97 39.06 -33.37 -72.64
C VAL A 97 40.03 -34.42 -72.10
N ASP A 98 40.60 -34.21 -70.91
CA ASP A 98 41.72 -35.02 -70.36
C ASP A 98 41.26 -36.42 -69.84
N PRO A 99 41.92 -37.53 -70.25
CA PRO A 99 41.54 -38.89 -69.85
C PRO A 99 42.28 -39.46 -68.61
N ARG A 100 43.12 -38.69 -67.90
CA ARG A 100 43.90 -39.20 -66.75
C ARG A 100 43.06 -39.78 -65.61
N ASP A 101 41.88 -39.22 -65.36
CA ASP A 101 41.05 -39.52 -64.19
C ASP A 101 40.61 -41.00 -64.11
N TYR A 102 40.48 -41.69 -65.25
CA TYR A 102 39.94 -43.05 -65.31
C TYR A 102 40.93 -44.15 -64.93
N ARG A 103 42.24 -43.99 -65.19
CA ARG A 103 43.24 -45.01 -64.77
C ARG A 103 43.50 -44.97 -63.28
N ILE A 104 43.46 -43.77 -62.70
CA ILE A 104 43.53 -43.53 -61.26
C ILE A 104 42.36 -44.24 -60.55
N ALA A 105 41.19 -44.38 -61.20
CA ALA A 105 40.04 -45.07 -60.63
C ALA A 105 40.22 -46.60 -60.48
N LEU A 106 40.95 -47.28 -61.39
CA LEU A 106 41.06 -48.74 -61.36
C LEU A 106 42.04 -49.25 -60.29
N GLN A 107 43.26 -48.69 -60.23
CA GLN A 107 44.26 -49.10 -59.23
C GLN A 107 43.78 -48.85 -57.78
N ARG A 108 42.91 -47.85 -57.61
CA ARG A 108 42.20 -47.57 -56.36
C ARG A 108 41.33 -48.77 -55.94
N ALA A 109 40.51 -49.29 -56.85
CA ALA A 109 39.60 -50.40 -56.58
C ALA A 109 40.27 -51.73 -56.19
N GLU A 110 41.49 -52.01 -56.68
CA GLU A 110 42.24 -53.22 -56.27
C GLU A 110 42.84 -53.09 -54.87
N ALA A 111 43.36 -51.90 -54.51
CA ALA A 111 43.79 -51.61 -53.14
C ALA A 111 42.60 -51.70 -52.17
N ASP A 112 41.45 -51.13 -52.54
CA ASP A 112 40.21 -51.18 -51.76
C ASP A 112 39.79 -52.63 -51.41
N LEU A 113 40.04 -53.61 -52.28
CA LEU A 113 39.71 -55.03 -52.03
C LEU A 113 40.68 -55.71 -51.03
N ALA A 114 41.97 -55.37 -51.08
CA ALA A 114 42.95 -55.88 -50.13
C ALA A 114 42.67 -55.37 -48.72
N ASP A 115 42.38 -54.07 -48.60
CA ASP A 115 41.98 -53.42 -47.35
C ASP A 115 40.68 -54.03 -46.80
N ALA A 116 39.69 -54.31 -47.66
CA ALA A 116 38.44 -54.97 -47.26
C ALA A 116 38.66 -56.37 -46.65
N ARG A 117 39.65 -57.15 -47.12
CA ARG A 117 39.99 -58.46 -46.52
C ARG A 117 40.69 -58.34 -45.18
N ALA A 118 41.62 -57.39 -45.05
CA ALA A 118 42.26 -57.11 -43.76
C ALA A 118 41.23 -56.65 -42.71
N ALA A 119 40.28 -55.80 -43.12
CA ALA A 119 39.18 -55.34 -42.28
C ALA A 119 38.28 -56.51 -41.80
N LEU A 120 37.99 -57.50 -42.65
CA LEU A 120 37.19 -58.67 -42.27
C LEU A 120 37.84 -59.50 -41.16
N THR A 121 39.14 -59.76 -41.23
CA THR A 121 39.88 -60.50 -40.18
C THR A 121 39.88 -59.73 -38.85
N GLY A 122 40.08 -58.41 -38.91
CA GLY A 122 39.94 -57.54 -37.73
C GLY A 122 38.54 -57.56 -37.13
N ALA A 123 37.50 -57.55 -37.98
CA ALA A 123 36.10 -57.64 -37.54
C ALA A 123 35.79 -58.98 -36.86
N GLN A 124 36.31 -60.10 -37.36
CA GLN A 124 36.11 -61.43 -36.75
C GLN A 124 36.67 -61.52 -35.33
N ALA A 125 37.87 -60.96 -35.09
CA ALA A 125 38.45 -60.87 -33.74
C ALA A 125 37.63 -59.98 -32.79
N GLY A 126 36.89 -59.00 -33.33
CA GLY A 126 35.99 -58.15 -32.56
C GLY A 126 34.71 -58.84 -32.07
N VAL A 127 34.27 -59.95 -32.69
CA VAL A 127 32.97 -60.58 -32.37
C VAL A 127 32.91 -61.13 -30.93
N PRO A 128 33.88 -61.93 -30.44
CA PRO A 128 33.83 -62.47 -29.07
C PRO A 128 33.98 -61.39 -27.99
N ILE A 129 34.75 -60.34 -28.29
CA ILE A 129 34.88 -59.17 -27.42
C ILE A 129 33.52 -58.48 -27.33
N THR A 130 32.89 -58.20 -28.47
CA THR A 130 31.57 -57.57 -28.56
C THR A 130 30.52 -58.39 -27.80
N SER A 131 30.44 -59.70 -28.01
CA SER A 131 29.46 -60.53 -27.29
C SER A 131 29.67 -60.54 -25.77
N THR A 132 30.94 -60.56 -25.31
CA THR A 132 31.28 -60.55 -23.88
C THR A 132 30.98 -59.19 -23.24
N THR A 133 31.32 -58.10 -23.94
CA THR A 133 30.99 -56.73 -23.53
C THR A 133 29.48 -56.52 -23.51
N THR A 134 28.73 -57.00 -24.53
CA THR A 134 27.27 -56.94 -24.57
C THR A 134 26.64 -57.74 -23.43
N ALA A 135 27.09 -58.97 -23.14
CA ALA A 135 26.61 -59.75 -22.00
C ALA A 135 26.84 -59.02 -20.66
N SER A 136 28.01 -58.39 -20.50
CA SER A 136 28.34 -57.59 -19.32
C SER A 136 27.46 -56.34 -19.21
N GLN A 137 27.20 -55.65 -20.33
CA GLN A 137 26.30 -54.50 -20.38
C GLN A 137 24.84 -54.89 -20.09
N VAL A 138 24.37 -56.03 -20.58
CA VAL A 138 23.02 -56.56 -20.28
C VAL A 138 22.89 -56.90 -18.79
N SER A 139 23.90 -57.53 -18.19
CA SER A 139 23.92 -57.79 -16.73
C SER A 139 23.90 -56.48 -15.92
N ALA A 140 24.72 -55.49 -16.30
CA ALA A 140 24.75 -54.17 -15.67
C ALA A 140 23.42 -53.41 -15.84
N ALA A 141 22.76 -53.53 -17.00
CA ALA A 141 21.44 -52.96 -17.26
C ALA A 141 20.36 -53.66 -16.42
N GLY A 142 20.41 -54.99 -16.27
CA GLY A 142 19.53 -55.75 -15.39
C GLY A 142 19.62 -55.29 -13.92
N ALA A 143 20.85 -55.17 -13.40
CA ALA A 143 21.08 -54.61 -12.06
C ALA A 143 20.66 -53.12 -11.96
N GLY A 144 20.70 -52.37 -13.06
CA GLY A 144 20.14 -51.02 -13.16
C GLY A 144 18.61 -50.99 -13.04
N VAL A 145 17.92 -51.90 -13.73
CA VAL A 145 16.46 -52.07 -13.65
C VAL A 145 16.03 -52.50 -12.25
N GLU A 146 16.75 -53.43 -11.61
CA GLU A 146 16.46 -53.86 -10.24
C GLU A 146 16.57 -52.69 -9.24
N ARG A 147 17.64 -51.88 -9.34
CA ARG A 147 17.78 -50.66 -8.52
C ARG A 147 16.67 -49.64 -8.79
N ALA A 148 16.25 -49.46 -10.04
CA ALA A 148 15.15 -48.58 -10.38
C ALA A 148 13.80 -49.08 -9.85
N GLN A 149 13.56 -50.40 -9.88
CA GLN A 149 12.36 -51.02 -9.29
C GLN A 149 12.35 -50.89 -7.76
N ALA A 150 13.47 -51.17 -7.09
CA ALA A 150 13.62 -50.97 -5.65
C ALA A 150 13.42 -49.51 -5.25
N GLY A 151 13.98 -48.56 -6.01
CA GLY A 151 13.76 -47.12 -5.84
C GLY A 151 12.28 -46.73 -5.99
N SER A 152 11.59 -47.22 -7.03
CA SER A 152 10.17 -46.98 -7.25
C SER A 152 9.29 -47.51 -6.10
N GLN A 153 9.61 -48.70 -5.55
CA GLN A 153 8.92 -49.23 -4.37
C GLN A 153 9.19 -48.39 -3.11
N ALA A 154 10.41 -47.89 -2.92
CA ALA A 154 10.75 -47.00 -1.81
C ALA A 154 9.97 -45.68 -1.90
N SER A 155 9.98 -45.02 -3.08
CA SER A 155 9.19 -43.80 -3.32
C SER A 155 7.68 -44.04 -3.17
N GLY A 156 7.16 -45.22 -3.53
CA GLY A 156 5.78 -45.60 -3.25
C GLY A 156 5.44 -45.56 -1.75
N ARG A 157 6.28 -46.17 -0.91
CA ARG A 157 6.12 -46.14 0.57
C ARG A 157 6.26 -44.72 1.14
N GLU A 158 7.14 -43.89 0.58
CA GLU A 158 7.26 -42.48 0.97
C GLU A 158 6.01 -41.67 0.63
N VAL A 159 5.39 -41.90 -0.53
CA VAL A 159 4.12 -41.26 -0.92
C VAL A 159 2.97 -41.70 -0.01
N GLU A 160 2.91 -42.98 0.39
CA GLU A 160 1.93 -43.46 1.37
C GLU A 160 2.12 -42.83 2.75
N ALA A 161 3.37 -42.76 3.24
CA ALA A 161 3.71 -42.09 4.48
C ALA A 161 3.40 -40.58 4.44
N ALA A 162 3.64 -39.92 3.30
CA ALA A 162 3.28 -38.52 3.08
C ALA A 162 1.76 -38.31 3.08
N ARG A 163 0.99 -39.19 2.43
CA ARG A 163 -0.49 -39.17 2.47
C ARG A 163 -1.02 -39.36 3.89
N ALA A 164 -0.45 -40.28 4.68
CA ALA A 164 -0.81 -40.45 6.09
C ALA A 164 -0.52 -39.19 6.92
N ARG A 165 0.64 -38.56 6.73
CA ARG A 165 0.99 -37.27 7.36
C ARG A 165 0.06 -36.13 6.95
N LEU A 166 -0.34 -36.06 5.68
CA LEU A 166 -1.32 -35.07 5.20
C LEU A 166 -2.69 -35.28 5.87
N ASN A 167 -3.18 -36.52 5.95
CA ASN A 167 -4.45 -36.84 6.60
C ASN A 167 -4.46 -36.44 8.09
N LEU A 168 -3.38 -36.76 8.83
CA LEU A 168 -3.20 -36.32 10.23
C LEU A 168 -3.14 -34.79 10.36
N THR A 169 -2.44 -34.11 9.45
CA THR A 169 -2.32 -32.65 9.45
C THR A 169 -3.66 -31.97 9.12
N GLN A 170 -4.43 -32.52 8.18
CA GLN A 170 -5.78 -32.06 7.86
C GLN A 170 -6.75 -32.30 9.04
N ALA A 171 -6.65 -33.42 9.75
CA ALA A 171 -7.45 -33.66 10.96
C ALA A 171 -7.16 -32.62 12.06
N ARG A 172 -5.87 -32.38 12.35
CA ARG A 172 -5.44 -31.32 13.29
C ARG A 172 -5.89 -29.93 12.85
N LEU A 173 -5.86 -29.62 11.55
CA LEU A 173 -6.33 -28.35 11.00
C LEU A 173 -7.85 -28.19 11.16
N ARG A 174 -8.63 -29.26 10.97
CA ARG A 174 -10.10 -29.25 11.21
C ARG A 174 -10.41 -29.01 12.69
N GLU A 175 -9.70 -29.66 13.59
CA GLU A 175 -9.82 -29.45 15.04
C GLU A 175 -9.46 -28.00 15.45
N ALA A 176 -8.32 -27.49 14.96
CA ALA A 176 -7.89 -26.12 15.20
C ALA A 176 -8.89 -25.08 14.66
N ARG A 177 -9.45 -25.32 13.46
CA ARG A 177 -10.53 -24.48 12.90
C ARG A 177 -11.80 -24.54 13.73
N ALA A 178 -12.25 -25.73 14.14
CA ALA A 178 -13.45 -25.89 14.98
C ALA A 178 -13.30 -25.18 16.34
N ASN A 179 -12.12 -25.23 16.95
CA ASN A 179 -11.84 -24.49 18.17
C ASN A 179 -11.80 -22.96 17.92
N ALA A 180 -11.15 -22.50 16.85
CA ALA A 180 -11.14 -21.09 16.47
C ALA A 180 -12.55 -20.54 16.17
N GLU A 181 -13.42 -21.31 15.50
CA GLU A 181 -14.81 -20.95 15.23
C GLU A 181 -15.69 -20.88 16.49
N ARG A 182 -15.44 -21.75 17.48
CA ARG A 182 -16.13 -21.70 18.78
C ARG A 182 -15.73 -20.43 19.54
N LEU A 183 -14.42 -20.19 19.68
CA LEU A 183 -13.90 -18.97 20.30
C LEU A 183 -14.38 -17.70 19.60
N ASN A 184 -14.41 -17.64 18.27
CA ASN A 184 -14.91 -16.48 17.54
C ASN A 184 -16.42 -16.27 17.74
N ARG A 185 -17.24 -17.32 17.66
CA ARG A 185 -18.70 -17.20 17.87
C ARG A 185 -19.07 -16.71 19.27
N ASP A 186 -18.32 -17.13 20.29
CA ASP A 186 -18.53 -16.65 21.65
C ASP A 186 -17.97 -15.24 21.85
N ARG A 187 -16.83 -14.89 21.23
CA ARG A 187 -16.25 -13.54 21.27
C ARG A 187 -17.17 -12.51 20.61
N ASP A 188 -17.63 -12.74 19.38
CA ASP A 188 -18.45 -11.78 18.63
C ASP A 188 -19.80 -11.49 19.36
N ARG A 189 -20.34 -12.49 20.08
CA ARG A 189 -21.52 -12.35 20.94
C ARG A 189 -21.24 -11.63 22.25
N GLN A 190 -20.02 -11.69 22.76
CA GLN A 190 -19.60 -10.96 23.96
C GLN A 190 -19.26 -9.49 23.62
N ASP A 191 -18.58 -9.22 22.50
CA ASP A 191 -18.19 -7.88 22.05
C ASP A 191 -19.41 -6.95 21.90
N LEU A 192 -20.47 -7.42 21.23
CA LEU A 192 -21.72 -6.65 21.07
C LEU A 192 -22.47 -6.43 22.40
N ARG A 193 -22.29 -7.31 23.39
CA ARG A 193 -22.85 -7.14 24.74
C ARG A 193 -22.16 -6.02 25.53
N LEU A 194 -20.90 -5.68 25.24
CA LEU A 194 -20.19 -4.59 25.91
C LEU A 194 -20.89 -3.24 25.66
N PHE A 195 -21.36 -2.98 24.44
CA PHE A 195 -22.15 -1.78 24.10
C PHE A 195 -23.52 -1.69 24.79
N LYS A 196 -23.98 -2.77 25.44
CA LYS A 196 -25.19 -2.73 26.28
C LYS A 196 -24.97 -1.87 27.53
N GLU A 197 -23.73 -1.79 28.02
CA GLU A 197 -23.31 -0.90 29.10
C GLU A 197 -23.08 0.52 28.57
N ARG A 198 -23.88 1.45 29.09
CA ARG A 198 -23.88 2.85 28.63
C ARG A 198 -22.53 3.51 28.86
N THR A 199 -21.88 3.26 30.00
CA THR A 199 -20.58 3.84 30.35
C THR A 199 -19.51 3.45 29.33
N TYR A 200 -19.39 2.16 29.03
CA TYR A 200 -18.46 1.64 28.02
C TYR A 200 -18.75 2.25 26.64
N ALA A 201 -20.01 2.21 26.18
CA ALA A 201 -20.39 2.80 24.90
C ALA A 201 -20.06 4.30 24.80
N THR A 202 -20.29 5.09 25.86
CA THR A 202 -19.93 6.52 25.88
C THR A 202 -18.42 6.76 25.91
N ALA A 203 -17.66 5.96 26.67
CA ALA A 203 -16.20 6.08 26.73
C ALA A 203 -15.55 5.67 25.40
N VAL A 204 -16.07 4.63 24.74
CA VAL A 204 -15.65 4.19 23.40
C VAL A 204 -15.98 5.24 22.33
N ALA A 205 -17.14 5.90 22.39
CA ALA A 205 -17.45 7.01 21.49
C ALA A 205 -16.49 8.19 21.69
N LEU A 206 -16.22 8.58 22.94
CA LEU A 206 -15.31 9.69 23.27
C LEU A 206 -13.84 9.38 22.93
N ILE A 207 -13.34 8.15 23.13
CA ILE A 207 -11.97 7.78 22.71
C ILE A 207 -11.84 7.70 21.18
N THR A 208 -12.91 7.32 20.46
CA THR A 208 -12.94 7.31 18.99
C THR A 208 -12.83 8.74 18.45
N ALA A 209 -13.62 9.67 19.00
CA ALA A 209 -13.59 11.08 18.61
C ALA A 209 -12.32 11.81 19.08
N MET A 210 -11.77 11.45 20.25
CA MET A 210 -10.42 11.84 20.65
C MET A 210 -9.38 11.33 19.65
N GLY A 211 -9.48 10.07 19.21
CA GLY A 211 -8.62 9.48 18.20
C GLY A 211 -8.63 10.28 16.90
N PHE A 212 -9.82 10.60 16.38
CA PHE A 212 -9.99 11.49 15.23
C PHE A 212 -9.18 12.78 15.37
N GLY A 213 -9.37 13.53 16.45
CA GLY A 213 -8.65 14.81 16.65
C GLY A 213 -7.14 14.65 16.90
N LEU A 214 -6.74 13.64 17.69
CA LEU A 214 -5.35 13.33 18.04
C LEU A 214 -4.52 13.01 16.81
N TYR A 215 -4.97 12.04 16.01
CA TYR A 215 -4.22 11.56 14.84
C TYR A 215 -4.29 12.57 13.67
N ALA A 216 -5.41 13.28 13.50
CA ALA A 216 -5.49 14.37 12.54
C ALA A 216 -4.49 15.50 12.84
N SER A 217 -4.40 15.96 14.10
CA SER A 217 -3.44 17.01 14.47
C SER A 217 -1.98 16.53 14.46
N LEU A 218 -1.76 15.23 14.71
CA LEU A 218 -0.45 14.59 14.60
C LEU A 218 0.09 14.57 13.16
N VAL A 219 -0.79 14.54 12.15
CA VAL A 219 -0.39 14.61 10.73
C VAL A 219 -0.32 16.06 10.22
N LEU A 220 -1.21 16.96 10.64
CA LEU A 220 -1.16 18.37 10.21
C LEU A 220 0.18 19.05 10.55
N MET A 221 0.65 18.89 11.78
CA MET A 221 1.84 19.60 12.28
C MET A 221 3.13 19.30 11.48
N PRO A 222 3.56 18.03 11.28
CA PRO A 222 4.76 17.76 10.48
C PRO A 222 4.62 18.18 9.02
N VAL A 223 3.43 18.05 8.43
CA VAL A 223 3.20 18.47 7.04
C VAL A 223 3.30 20.00 6.92
N LEU A 224 2.74 20.78 7.85
CA LEU A 224 2.92 22.24 7.90
C LEU A 224 4.41 22.61 8.00
N LEU A 225 5.10 22.08 9.00
CA LEU A 225 6.49 22.44 9.28
C LEU A 225 7.42 22.06 8.11
N GLN A 226 7.31 20.85 7.57
CA GLN A 226 8.22 20.35 6.53
C GLN A 226 7.88 20.89 5.14
N THR A 227 6.60 20.95 4.75
CA THR A 227 6.23 21.36 3.38
C THR A 227 6.12 22.88 3.22
N LEU A 228 5.63 23.59 4.24
CA LEU A 228 5.30 25.01 4.12
C LEU A 228 6.34 25.92 4.75
N MET A 229 6.82 25.57 5.94
CA MET A 229 7.91 26.29 6.63
C MET A 229 9.30 25.77 6.26
N ARG A 230 9.39 24.67 5.49
CA ARG A 230 10.64 24.06 4.99
C ARG A 230 11.60 23.59 6.10
N TYR A 231 11.08 23.24 7.27
CA TYR A 231 11.88 22.69 8.37
C TYR A 231 12.38 21.29 7.98
N PRO A 232 13.68 20.97 8.14
CA PRO A 232 14.18 19.61 8.05
C PRO A 232 13.41 18.66 9.00
N ALA A 233 13.25 17.40 8.61
CA ALA A 233 12.47 16.42 9.38
C ALA A 233 12.91 16.30 10.85
N LEU A 234 14.22 16.42 11.14
CA LEU A 234 14.77 16.44 12.49
C LEU A 234 14.31 17.66 13.30
N GLN A 235 14.31 18.86 12.70
CA GLN A 235 13.84 20.09 13.36
C GLN A 235 12.33 20.06 13.60
N ALA A 236 11.55 19.57 12.62
CA ALA A 236 10.13 19.33 12.82
C ALA A 236 9.87 18.33 13.97
N GLY A 237 10.71 17.29 14.10
CA GLY A 237 10.73 16.37 15.25
C GLY A 237 10.89 17.09 16.59
N PHE A 238 11.88 17.97 16.72
CA PHE A 238 12.10 18.77 17.93
C PHE A 238 10.93 19.72 18.25
N VAL A 239 10.28 20.32 17.24
CA VAL A 239 9.09 21.18 17.43
C VAL A 239 7.87 20.38 17.93
N MET A 240 7.77 19.11 17.57
CA MET A 240 6.67 18.22 17.99
C MET A 240 6.92 17.54 19.35
N ALA A 241 8.18 17.36 19.76
CA ALA A 241 8.56 16.70 21.01
C ALA A 241 7.89 17.24 22.30
N PRO A 242 7.62 18.57 22.46
CA PRO A 242 6.94 19.11 23.64
C PRO A 242 5.58 18.47 23.93
N ARG A 243 4.87 17.97 22.90
CA ARG A 243 3.61 17.23 23.04
C ARG A 243 3.78 15.95 23.87
N GLY A 244 4.89 15.24 23.66
CA GLY A 244 5.24 14.07 24.46
C GLY A 244 5.51 14.45 25.92
N LEU A 245 6.35 15.47 26.12
CA LEU A 245 6.74 15.97 27.45
C LEU A 245 5.54 16.43 28.27
N GLY A 246 4.62 17.22 27.69
CA GLY A 246 3.42 17.68 28.39
C GLY A 246 2.53 16.52 28.85
N SER A 247 2.40 15.47 28.04
CA SER A 247 1.63 14.28 28.42
C SER A 247 2.30 13.48 29.53
N LEU A 248 3.64 13.31 29.45
CA LEU A 248 4.46 12.60 30.43
C LEU A 248 4.39 13.28 31.81
N VAL A 249 4.49 14.62 31.85
CA VAL A 249 4.41 15.39 33.08
C VAL A 249 3.03 15.26 33.73
N VAL A 250 1.94 15.29 32.96
CA VAL A 250 0.57 15.34 33.50
C VAL A 250 0.00 13.98 33.89
N MET A 251 0.39 12.88 33.22
CA MET A 251 -0.16 11.54 33.48
C MET A 251 -0.11 11.07 34.95
N PRO A 252 1.00 11.24 35.71
CA PRO A 252 1.04 10.86 37.14
C PRO A 252 0.02 11.62 37.99
N PHE A 253 -0.11 12.93 37.78
CA PHE A 253 -1.08 13.76 38.52
C PHE A 253 -2.52 13.38 38.19
N VAL A 254 -2.81 12.97 36.95
CA VAL A 254 -4.14 12.48 36.55
C VAL A 254 -4.52 11.21 37.31
N GLY A 255 -3.58 10.27 37.50
CA GLY A 255 -3.80 9.07 38.31
C GLY A 255 -4.29 9.40 39.72
N ILE A 256 -3.60 10.34 40.38
CA ILE A 256 -3.96 10.83 41.73
C ILE A 256 -5.30 11.62 41.71
N ALA A 257 -5.54 12.40 40.66
CA ALA A 257 -6.76 13.21 40.54
C ALA A 257 -8.03 12.37 40.33
N ILE A 258 -7.94 11.22 39.64
CA ILE A 258 -9.06 10.28 39.44
C ILE A 258 -9.62 9.74 40.77
N GLU A 259 -8.77 9.55 41.79
CA GLU A 259 -9.21 9.09 43.11
C GLU A 259 -9.99 10.16 43.89
N LYS A 260 -9.69 11.45 43.65
CA LYS A 260 -10.22 12.58 44.43
C LYS A 260 -11.32 13.38 43.73
N THR A 261 -11.43 13.24 42.40
CA THR A 261 -12.32 14.06 41.56
C THR A 261 -13.11 13.17 40.60
N ASP A 262 -14.36 13.56 40.29
CA ASP A 262 -15.14 12.88 39.25
C ASP A 262 -14.35 12.87 37.91
N PRO A 263 -13.98 11.68 37.38
CA PRO A 263 -13.17 11.55 36.16
C PRO A 263 -13.71 12.32 34.96
N ARG A 264 -15.03 12.53 34.88
CA ARG A 264 -15.67 13.35 33.85
C ARG A 264 -15.14 14.79 33.80
N ARG A 265 -14.86 15.40 34.95
CA ARG A 265 -14.38 16.79 35.01
C ARG A 265 -12.97 16.88 34.41
N ILE A 266 -12.15 15.85 34.66
CA ILE A 266 -10.82 15.70 34.09
C ILE A 266 -10.90 15.52 32.56
N ILE A 267 -11.81 14.65 32.08
CA ILE A 267 -12.05 14.42 30.64
C ILE A 267 -12.56 15.71 29.95
N GLY A 268 -13.54 16.40 30.55
CA GLY A 268 -14.09 17.64 30.01
C GLY A 268 -13.04 18.75 29.93
N LEU A 269 -12.20 18.89 30.96
CA LEU A 269 -11.05 19.79 30.95
C LEU A 269 -10.04 19.40 29.86
N GLY A 270 -9.74 18.11 29.70
CA GLY A 270 -8.87 17.60 28.64
C GLY A 270 -9.35 17.95 27.23
N PHE A 271 -10.66 17.81 26.97
CA PHE A 271 -11.25 18.20 25.68
C PHE A 271 -11.22 19.72 25.48
N LEU A 272 -11.53 20.52 26.51
CA LEU A 272 -11.46 21.97 26.45
C LEU A 272 -10.03 22.47 26.18
N VAL A 273 -9.03 21.90 26.85
CA VAL A 273 -7.61 22.23 26.65
C VAL A 273 -7.15 21.88 25.22
N ASN A 274 -7.57 20.72 24.68
CA ASN A 274 -7.30 20.37 23.29
C ASN A 274 -8.01 21.30 22.30
N ALA A 275 -9.25 21.73 22.58
CA ALA A 275 -9.97 22.70 21.76
C ALA A 275 -9.25 24.06 21.71
N VAL A 276 -8.87 24.60 22.88
CA VAL A 276 -8.15 25.88 22.98
C VAL A 276 -6.78 25.83 22.28
N THR A 277 -6.02 24.75 22.46
CA THR A 277 -4.70 24.61 21.82
C THR A 277 -4.78 24.37 20.31
N MET A 278 -5.80 23.65 19.81
CA MET A 278 -6.10 23.60 18.37
C MET A 278 -6.47 24.99 17.84
N TYR A 279 -7.29 25.76 18.56
CA TYR A 279 -7.69 27.11 18.12
C TYR A 279 -6.50 28.06 18.08
N TRP A 280 -5.59 27.98 19.06
CA TRP A 280 -4.34 28.75 19.09
C TRP A 280 -3.42 28.40 17.92
N LEU A 281 -3.24 27.11 17.58
CA LEU A 281 -2.52 26.71 16.36
C LEU A 281 -3.20 27.23 15.08
N GLY A 282 -4.53 27.38 15.10
CA GLY A 282 -5.32 28.04 14.05
C GLY A 282 -5.20 29.57 13.98
N MET A 283 -4.34 30.21 14.80
CA MET A 283 -4.01 31.64 14.69
C MET A 283 -2.62 31.90 14.11
N LEU A 284 -1.82 30.86 13.90
CA LEU A 284 -0.44 31.00 13.42
C LEU A 284 -0.39 31.49 11.96
N ASN A 285 0.72 32.11 11.59
CA ASN A 285 1.03 32.55 10.24
C ASN A 285 2.44 32.07 9.83
N LEU A 286 2.88 32.38 8.60
CA LEU A 286 4.16 31.91 8.05
C LEU A 286 5.40 32.43 8.80
N ASN A 287 5.27 33.48 9.63
CA ASN A 287 6.36 34.06 10.42
C ASN A 287 6.48 33.44 11.83
N ALA A 288 5.66 32.43 12.17
CA ALA A 288 5.69 31.80 13.49
C ALA A 288 7.03 31.08 13.75
N GLY A 289 7.62 31.32 14.91
CA GLY A 289 8.87 30.72 15.37
C GLY A 289 8.65 29.49 16.25
N PHE A 290 9.76 28.90 16.71
CA PHE A 290 9.74 27.69 17.55
C PHE A 290 8.81 27.80 18.78
N TRP A 291 8.85 28.94 19.48
CA TRP A 291 8.08 29.15 20.71
C TRP A 291 6.56 29.22 20.50
N ASP A 292 6.13 29.65 19.31
CA ASP A 292 4.72 29.71 18.92
C ASP A 292 4.11 28.31 18.73
N PHE A 293 4.94 27.30 18.44
CA PHE A 293 4.54 25.90 18.38
C PHE A 293 4.75 25.17 19.73
N PHE A 294 5.81 25.52 20.46
CA PHE A 294 6.21 24.85 21.71
C PHE A 294 5.07 24.85 22.74
N TRP A 295 4.52 26.02 23.08
CA TRP A 295 3.51 26.14 24.13
C TRP A 295 2.18 25.47 23.77
N PRO A 296 1.59 25.69 22.58
CA PRO A 296 0.40 24.95 22.16
C PRO A 296 0.62 23.43 22.16
N GLN A 297 1.78 22.93 21.71
CA GLN A 297 2.03 21.49 21.71
C GLN A 297 2.23 20.91 23.11
N PHE A 298 2.97 21.59 23.99
CA PHE A 298 3.14 21.17 25.38
C PHE A 298 1.80 21.09 26.12
N ILE A 299 0.99 22.15 26.01
CA ILE A 299 -0.32 22.25 26.67
C ILE A 299 -1.32 21.25 26.06
N GLN A 300 -1.26 20.99 24.75
CA GLN A 300 -2.06 19.95 24.09
C GLN A 300 -1.65 18.55 24.56
N GLY A 301 -0.34 18.30 24.71
CA GLY A 301 0.20 17.07 25.30
C GLY A 301 -0.35 16.82 26.70
N ALA A 302 -0.31 17.84 27.55
CA ALA A 302 -0.93 17.82 28.87
C ALA A 302 -2.43 17.50 28.78
N GLY A 303 -3.18 18.18 27.91
CA GLY A 303 -4.61 17.92 27.67
C GLY A 303 -4.92 16.49 27.21
N LEU A 304 -4.05 15.87 26.41
CA LEU A 304 -4.18 14.46 26.00
C LEU A 304 -3.94 13.50 27.18
N GLY A 305 -3.03 13.85 28.09
CA GLY A 305 -2.83 13.14 29.36
C GLY A 305 -4.10 13.15 30.24
N LEU A 306 -4.80 14.30 30.30
CA LEU A 306 -6.10 14.44 30.96
C LEU A 306 -7.22 13.59 30.33
N LEU A 307 -7.08 13.17 29.06
CA LEU A 307 -8.07 12.35 28.36
C LEU A 307 -7.77 10.86 28.44
N PHE A 308 -6.53 10.45 28.17
CA PHE A 308 -6.23 9.05 27.89
C PHE A 308 -6.38 8.14 29.10
N VAL A 309 -5.89 8.55 30.27
CA VAL A 309 -5.99 7.77 31.50
C VAL A 309 -7.46 7.65 31.96
N PRO A 310 -8.23 8.75 32.16
CA PRO A 310 -9.57 8.63 32.74
C PRO A 310 -10.58 8.00 31.76
N LEU A 311 -10.46 8.20 30.44
CA LEU A 311 -11.33 7.51 29.47
C LEU A 311 -11.14 5.99 29.53
N THR A 312 -9.89 5.53 29.66
CA THR A 312 -9.59 4.09 29.77
C THR A 312 -10.11 3.53 31.10
N THR A 313 -9.87 4.22 32.22
CA THR A 313 -10.39 3.82 33.54
C THR A 313 -11.92 3.73 33.55
N VAL A 314 -12.62 4.75 33.05
CA VAL A 314 -14.09 4.80 33.06
C VAL A 314 -14.71 3.81 32.05
N ALA A 315 -14.03 3.51 30.94
CA ALA A 315 -14.47 2.45 30.03
C ALA A 315 -14.51 1.08 30.73
N MET A 316 -13.45 0.75 31.48
CA MET A 316 -13.27 -0.58 32.05
C MET A 316 -13.93 -0.79 33.43
N ASP A 317 -14.29 0.28 34.15
CA ASP A 317 -14.96 0.30 35.48
C ASP A 317 -16.07 -0.75 35.67
N ARG A 318 -16.83 -1.07 34.62
CA ARG A 318 -18.01 -1.96 34.67
C ARG A 318 -17.88 -3.24 33.86
N ILE A 319 -16.68 -3.53 33.35
CA ILE A 319 -16.44 -4.72 32.54
C ILE A 319 -16.03 -5.89 33.44
N ARG A 320 -16.66 -7.04 33.24
CA ARG A 320 -16.30 -8.29 33.95
C ARG A 320 -14.87 -8.71 33.59
N PRO A 321 -14.07 -9.24 34.54
CA PRO A 321 -12.68 -9.65 34.27
C PRO A 321 -12.53 -10.54 33.03
N GLU A 322 -13.43 -11.52 32.86
CA GLU A 322 -13.47 -12.44 31.70
C GLU A 322 -13.60 -11.73 30.34
N ALA A 323 -14.20 -10.54 30.31
CA ALA A 323 -14.44 -9.75 29.09
C ALA A 323 -13.46 -8.57 28.92
N MET A 324 -12.50 -8.39 29.83
CA MET A 324 -11.55 -7.26 29.80
C MET A 324 -10.66 -7.25 28.54
N GLY A 325 -10.24 -8.43 28.07
CA GLY A 325 -9.42 -8.55 26.86
C GLY A 325 -10.17 -8.07 25.61
N ALA A 326 -11.42 -8.51 25.45
CA ALA A 326 -12.35 -8.07 24.41
C ALA A 326 -12.65 -6.56 24.49
N ALA A 327 -12.97 -6.06 25.69
CA ALA A 327 -13.25 -4.64 25.88
C ALA A 327 -12.06 -3.73 25.57
N THR A 328 -10.85 -4.16 25.91
CA THR A 328 -9.61 -3.43 25.65
C THR A 328 -9.21 -3.46 24.18
N SER A 329 -9.36 -4.60 23.50
CA SER A 329 -9.06 -4.70 22.06
C SER A 329 -10.03 -3.84 21.23
N LEU A 330 -11.33 -3.90 21.54
CA LEU A 330 -12.38 -3.12 20.88
C LEU A 330 -12.24 -1.60 21.13
N PHE A 331 -11.88 -1.19 22.36
CA PHE A 331 -11.57 0.20 22.70
C PHE A 331 -10.40 0.75 21.86
N ASN A 332 -9.31 -0.02 21.76
CA ASN A 332 -8.14 0.37 20.96
C ASN A 332 -8.43 0.34 19.45
N LEU A 333 -9.18 -0.65 18.97
CA LEU A 333 -9.61 -0.75 17.57
C LEU A 333 -10.40 0.49 17.15
N LEU A 334 -11.41 0.88 17.94
CA LEU A 334 -12.26 2.03 17.62
C LEU A 334 -11.52 3.37 17.77
N ARG A 335 -10.60 3.51 18.74
CA ARG A 335 -9.66 4.65 18.79
C ARG A 335 -8.83 4.75 17.50
N ASN A 336 -8.28 3.65 17.02
CA ASN A 336 -7.45 3.61 15.81
C ASN A 336 -8.28 3.88 14.54
N ILE A 337 -9.51 3.35 14.45
CA ILE A 337 -10.46 3.65 13.36
C ILE A 337 -10.80 5.16 13.34
N GLY A 338 -11.14 5.73 14.51
CA GLY A 338 -11.37 7.17 14.64
C GLY A 338 -10.15 7.97 14.16
N GLY A 339 -8.95 7.54 14.53
CA GLY A 339 -7.70 8.13 14.07
C GLY A 339 -7.49 8.09 12.56
N SER A 340 -7.69 6.93 11.92
CA SER A 340 -7.58 6.77 10.46
C SER A 340 -8.59 7.65 9.72
N VAL A 341 -9.84 7.72 10.21
CA VAL A 341 -10.87 8.61 9.66
C VAL A 341 -10.48 10.07 9.84
N GLY A 342 -9.88 10.45 10.98
CA GLY A 342 -9.35 11.79 11.23
C GLY A 342 -8.26 12.20 10.25
N ILE A 343 -7.25 11.34 10.05
CA ILE A 343 -6.16 11.58 9.09
C ILE A 343 -6.74 11.75 7.68
N ALA A 344 -7.56 10.81 7.21
CA ALA A 344 -8.13 10.85 5.87
C ALA A 344 -8.99 12.11 5.67
N THR A 345 -9.88 12.43 6.61
CA THR A 345 -10.75 13.61 6.55
C THR A 345 -9.92 14.89 6.44
N VAL A 346 -8.92 15.06 7.30
CA VAL A 346 -8.13 16.28 7.34
C VAL A 346 -7.16 16.40 6.17
N GLN A 347 -6.61 15.30 5.65
CA GLN A 347 -5.85 15.34 4.38
C GLN A 347 -6.74 15.71 3.19
N THR A 348 -7.95 15.15 3.09
CA THR A 348 -8.91 15.51 2.03
C THR A 348 -9.36 16.97 2.13
N LEU A 349 -9.67 17.45 3.33
CA LEU A 349 -10.04 18.86 3.55
C LEU A 349 -8.86 19.80 3.27
N LEU A 350 -7.63 19.45 3.67
CA LEU A 350 -6.43 20.22 3.35
C LEU A 350 -6.23 20.35 1.83
N ALA A 351 -6.39 19.27 1.07
CA ALA A 351 -6.30 19.32 -0.39
C ALA A 351 -7.41 20.20 -1.02
N ARG A 352 -8.66 20.04 -0.57
CA ARG A 352 -9.80 20.82 -1.07
C ARG A 352 -9.70 22.30 -0.72
N TYR A 353 -9.38 22.65 0.53
CA TYR A 353 -9.22 24.03 0.96
C TYR A 353 -8.03 24.69 0.25
N ARG A 354 -6.95 23.96 -0.06
CA ARG A 354 -5.84 24.50 -0.86
C ARG A 354 -6.28 24.92 -2.26
N GLN A 355 -7.06 24.06 -2.91
CA GLN A 355 -7.65 24.37 -4.21
C GLN A 355 -8.64 25.54 -4.11
N THR A 356 -9.52 25.55 -3.12
CA THR A 356 -10.50 26.64 -2.90
C THR A 356 -9.82 27.99 -2.63
N HIS A 357 -8.94 28.07 -1.62
CA HIS A 357 -8.22 29.31 -1.27
C HIS A 357 -7.31 29.77 -2.41
N GLY A 358 -6.70 28.83 -3.14
CA GLY A 358 -5.93 29.12 -4.36
C GLY A 358 -6.79 29.77 -5.44
N ASN A 359 -7.94 29.18 -5.77
CA ASN A 359 -8.87 29.72 -6.75
C ASN A 359 -9.40 31.11 -6.36
N VAL A 360 -9.76 31.31 -5.08
CA VAL A 360 -10.21 32.61 -4.57
C VAL A 360 -9.10 33.65 -4.65
N MET A 361 -7.87 33.33 -4.27
CA MET A 361 -6.74 34.27 -4.36
C MET A 361 -6.35 34.57 -5.80
N VAL A 362 -6.31 33.59 -6.70
CA VAL A 362 -6.08 33.83 -8.14
C VAL A 362 -7.15 34.76 -8.72
N GLY A 363 -8.41 34.63 -8.29
CA GLY A 363 -9.49 35.56 -8.67
C GLY A 363 -9.30 37.01 -8.20
N HIS A 364 -8.39 37.27 -7.25
CA HIS A 364 -7.98 38.63 -6.83
C HIS A 364 -6.61 39.05 -7.40
N VAL A 365 -5.89 38.14 -8.06
CA VAL A 365 -4.66 38.45 -8.82
C VAL A 365 -5.06 38.86 -10.24
N ASP A 366 -5.66 40.04 -10.31
CA ASP A 366 -6.08 40.68 -11.55
C ASP A 366 -4.90 41.35 -12.26
N ALA A 367 -4.88 41.33 -13.59
CA ALA A 367 -3.91 42.03 -14.43
C ALA A 367 -3.93 43.56 -14.25
N TYR A 368 -5.04 44.13 -13.75
CA TYR A 368 -5.16 45.56 -13.41
C TYR A 368 -4.91 45.87 -11.94
N SER A 369 -4.63 44.86 -11.10
CA SER A 369 -4.33 45.08 -9.67
C SER A 369 -2.88 45.56 -9.47
N PRO A 370 -2.63 46.74 -8.84
CA PRO A 370 -1.28 47.33 -8.82
C PRO A 370 -0.22 46.49 -8.10
N ALA A 371 -0.57 45.86 -6.99
CA ALA A 371 0.41 45.17 -6.14
C ALA A 371 0.99 43.89 -6.78
N PRO A 372 0.18 42.94 -7.31
CA PRO A 372 0.70 41.81 -8.10
C PRO A 372 1.47 42.25 -9.34
N GLN A 373 1.07 43.33 -10.00
CA GLN A 373 1.73 43.82 -11.22
C GLN A 373 3.13 44.41 -10.94
N ILE A 374 3.28 45.16 -9.84
CA ILE A 374 4.59 45.62 -9.34
C ILE A 374 5.47 44.43 -8.97
N LEU A 375 4.94 43.46 -8.21
CA LEU A 375 5.67 42.26 -7.80
C LEU A 375 6.12 41.41 -9.00
N PHE A 376 5.24 41.21 -9.98
CA PHE A 376 5.57 40.53 -11.24
C PHE A 376 6.68 41.24 -12.01
N ASN A 377 6.63 42.57 -12.14
CA ASN A 377 7.67 43.34 -12.82
C ASN A 377 9.03 43.24 -12.11
N ASN A 378 9.05 43.28 -10.76
CA ASN A 378 10.26 43.10 -9.95
C ASN A 378 10.84 41.67 -10.03
N LEU A 379 9.98 40.64 -10.13
CA LEU A 379 10.41 39.27 -10.35
C LEU A 379 10.98 39.08 -11.76
N ARG A 380 10.30 39.62 -12.79
CA ARG A 380 10.76 39.56 -14.17
C ARG A 380 12.10 40.28 -14.36
N SER A 381 12.26 41.47 -13.78
CA SER A 381 13.52 42.22 -13.86
C SER A 381 14.66 41.51 -13.12
N SER A 382 14.41 40.87 -11.97
CA SER A 382 15.44 40.10 -11.27
C SER A 382 15.84 38.82 -12.02
N PHE A 383 14.91 38.12 -12.67
CA PHE A 383 15.25 36.99 -13.55
C PHE A 383 16.01 37.43 -14.82
N MET A 384 15.68 38.58 -15.40
CA MET A 384 16.46 39.16 -16.50
C MET A 384 17.88 39.56 -16.05
N ALA A 385 18.02 40.17 -14.87
CA ALA A 385 19.32 40.51 -14.30
C ALA A 385 20.17 39.26 -13.98
N ALA A 386 19.53 38.12 -13.69
CA ALA A 386 20.16 36.81 -13.56
C ALA A 386 20.45 36.11 -14.91
N GLY A 387 20.28 36.79 -16.05
CA GLY A 387 20.66 36.31 -17.38
C GLY A 387 19.60 35.51 -18.13
N ALA A 388 18.34 35.48 -17.67
CA ALA A 388 17.25 34.86 -18.44
C ALA A 388 16.75 35.80 -19.55
N ASP A 389 16.39 35.24 -20.71
CA ASP A 389 15.69 35.99 -21.77
C ASP A 389 14.30 36.45 -21.31
N VAL A 390 13.71 37.39 -22.05
CA VAL A 390 12.42 38.02 -21.67
C VAL A 390 11.28 36.99 -21.56
N THR A 391 11.27 35.93 -22.37
CA THR A 391 10.20 34.92 -22.36
C THR A 391 10.36 33.99 -21.16
N THR A 392 11.56 33.46 -20.91
CA THR A 392 11.86 32.61 -19.74
C THR A 392 11.71 33.40 -18.44
N ALA A 393 12.17 34.66 -18.39
CA ALA A 393 12.00 35.52 -17.21
C ALA A 393 10.52 35.80 -16.91
N THR A 394 9.70 35.99 -17.94
CA THR A 394 8.24 36.17 -17.82
C THR A 394 7.56 34.91 -17.28
N GLN A 395 7.87 33.73 -17.83
CA GLN A 395 7.34 32.45 -17.36
C GLN A 395 7.74 32.18 -15.89
N ARG A 396 9.02 32.40 -15.53
CA ARG A 396 9.51 32.25 -14.16
C ARG A 396 8.86 33.23 -13.18
N ALA A 397 8.60 34.47 -13.60
CA ALA A 397 7.90 35.47 -12.78
C ALA A 397 6.44 35.05 -12.49
N TYR A 398 5.71 34.54 -13.48
CA TYR A 398 4.37 33.98 -13.26
C TYR A 398 4.39 32.73 -12.36
N ALA A 399 5.33 31.81 -12.58
CA ALA A 399 5.48 30.61 -11.74
C ALA A 399 5.80 30.96 -10.28
N ALA A 400 6.66 31.97 -10.04
CA ALA A 400 6.97 32.46 -8.69
C ALA A 400 5.76 33.13 -8.02
N LEU A 401 5.00 33.96 -8.76
CA LEU A 401 3.78 34.59 -8.26
C LEU A 401 2.70 33.55 -7.89
N TYR A 402 2.48 32.57 -8.76
CA TYR A 402 1.59 31.43 -8.49
C TYR A 402 2.05 30.60 -7.29
N GLY A 403 3.37 30.36 -7.16
CA GLY A 403 3.96 29.68 -6.01
C GLY A 403 3.68 30.39 -4.68
N MET A 404 3.75 31.72 -4.65
CA MET A 404 3.39 32.51 -3.45
C MET A 404 1.90 32.42 -3.12
N VAL A 405 1.02 32.51 -4.12
CA VAL A 405 -0.44 32.29 -3.93
C VAL A 405 -0.72 30.90 -3.35
N GLN A 406 -0.07 29.86 -3.90
CA GLN A 406 -0.20 28.48 -3.40
C GLN A 406 0.35 28.29 -1.98
N GLN A 407 1.40 29.04 -1.59
CA GLN A 407 1.91 29.03 -0.22
C GLN A 407 0.91 29.67 0.77
N GLN A 408 0.30 30.79 0.41
CA GLN A 408 -0.73 31.43 1.23
C GLN A 408 -2.01 30.58 1.32
N ALA A 409 -2.45 30.00 0.20
CA ALA A 409 -3.59 29.08 0.16
C ALA A 409 -3.38 27.85 1.05
N ALA A 410 -2.16 27.30 1.05
CA ALA A 410 -1.78 26.25 1.98
C ALA A 410 -1.86 26.71 3.44
N MET A 411 -1.33 27.89 3.80
CA MET A 411 -1.37 28.36 5.18
C MET A 411 -2.81 28.51 5.71
N LEU A 412 -3.70 29.14 4.94
CA LEU A 412 -5.12 29.26 5.28
C LEU A 412 -5.79 27.89 5.46
N SER A 413 -5.45 26.93 4.61
CA SER A 413 -5.98 25.56 4.69
C SER A 413 -5.54 24.82 5.96
N PHE A 414 -4.29 25.01 6.41
CA PHE A 414 -3.82 24.48 7.70
C PHE A 414 -4.54 25.16 8.88
N ILE A 415 -4.68 26.48 8.85
CA ILE A 415 -5.41 27.28 9.82
C ILE A 415 -6.85 26.77 9.99
N ASP A 416 -7.57 26.57 8.88
CA ASP A 416 -8.95 26.08 8.89
C ASP A 416 -9.03 24.62 9.36
N GLY A 417 -8.04 23.79 9.02
CA GLY A 417 -7.90 22.44 9.56
C GLY A 417 -7.75 22.41 11.09
N PHE A 418 -6.90 23.26 11.66
CA PHE A 418 -6.76 23.37 13.12
C PHE A 418 -8.02 23.93 13.79
N LYS A 419 -8.66 24.95 13.21
CA LYS A 419 -9.94 25.49 13.71
C LYS A 419 -11.06 24.45 13.69
N LEU A 420 -11.14 23.63 12.65
CA LEU A 420 -12.11 22.52 12.57
C LEU A 420 -11.87 21.49 13.68
N LEU A 421 -10.62 21.11 13.93
CA LEU A 421 -10.28 20.22 15.05
C LEU A 421 -10.59 20.87 16.42
N ALA A 422 -10.43 22.18 16.57
CA ALA A 422 -10.84 22.90 17.76
C ALA A 422 -12.36 22.80 18.00
N VAL A 423 -13.17 23.01 16.96
CA VAL A 423 -14.63 22.85 17.02
C VAL A 423 -15.01 21.40 17.35
N VAL A 424 -14.36 20.40 16.74
CA VAL A 424 -14.60 18.98 17.05
C VAL A 424 -14.33 18.69 18.53
N PHE A 425 -13.19 19.11 19.08
CA PHE A 425 -12.90 18.91 20.50
C PHE A 425 -13.86 19.69 21.43
N LEU A 426 -14.24 20.91 21.06
CA LEU A 426 -15.19 21.72 21.83
C LEU A 426 -16.58 21.07 21.88
N LEU A 427 -17.05 20.53 20.75
CA LEU A 427 -18.32 19.81 20.66
C LEU A 427 -18.34 18.52 21.49
N LEU A 428 -17.19 17.92 21.81
CA LEU A 428 -17.12 16.73 22.68
C LEU A 428 -17.27 17.05 24.18
N VAL A 429 -16.97 18.28 24.61
CA VAL A 429 -17.11 18.71 26.01
C VAL A 429 -18.51 18.44 26.59
N PRO A 430 -19.64 18.86 25.98
CA PRO A 430 -20.97 18.54 26.49
C PRO A 430 -21.31 17.04 26.46
N PHE A 431 -20.72 16.25 25.55
CA PHE A 431 -20.95 14.79 25.51
C PHE A 431 -20.33 14.07 26.71
N VAL A 432 -19.36 14.66 27.42
CA VAL A 432 -18.82 14.10 28.67
C VAL A 432 -19.87 14.05 29.79
N ALA A 433 -20.84 14.97 29.79
CA ALA A 433 -21.95 14.96 30.75
C ALA A 433 -22.87 13.72 30.58
N LEU A 434 -22.88 13.13 29.38
CA LEU A 434 -23.73 12.00 28.99
C LEU A 434 -23.22 10.63 29.48
N MET A 435 -21.97 10.55 29.94
CA MET A 435 -21.44 9.36 30.62
C MET A 435 -22.28 9.03 31.88
N ARG A 436 -22.13 7.83 32.45
CA ARG A 436 -22.72 7.49 33.77
C ARG A 436 -21.69 7.72 34.87
N LYS A 437 -22.12 8.14 36.07
CA LYS A 437 -21.17 8.55 37.13
C LYS A 437 -20.43 7.29 37.61
N PRO A 438 -19.08 7.27 37.62
CA PRO A 438 -18.34 6.16 38.21
C PRO A 438 -18.79 5.98 39.66
N GLN A 439 -19.03 4.73 40.07
CA GLN A 439 -19.26 4.46 41.48
C GLN A 439 -17.88 4.41 42.12
N HIS A 440 -17.54 5.44 42.90
CA HIS A 440 -16.34 5.39 43.74
C HIS A 440 -16.46 4.16 44.64
N HIS A 441 -15.72 3.12 44.31
CA HIS A 441 -15.39 2.06 45.24
C HIS A 441 -14.44 2.66 46.26
N GLY A 442 -15.01 3.32 47.27
CA GLY A 442 -14.31 3.57 48.51
C GLY A 442 -13.78 2.23 48.99
N ARG A 443 -12.45 2.08 49.01
CA ARG A 443 -11.81 0.94 49.65
C ARG A 443 -12.05 1.11 51.14
N ASN A 444 -13.14 0.53 51.65
CA ASN A 444 -13.24 0.19 53.06
C ASN A 444 -12.07 -0.76 53.36
N ARG A 445 -11.05 -0.19 53.99
CA ARG A 445 -10.00 -0.86 54.74
C ARG A 445 -10.05 -0.28 56.14
#